data_AF-A0A7S3I8E1-F1
#
_entry.id   AF-A0A7S3I8E1-F1
#
_cell.length_a   1.000
_cell.length_b   1.000
_cell.length_c   1.000
_cell.angle_alpha   90.00
_cell.angle_beta   90.00
_cell.angle_gamma   90.00
#
_symmetry.space_group_name_H-M   'P 1'
#
loop_
_entity.id
_entity.type
_entity.pdbx_description
1 polymer ?
#
loop_
_entity_poly.entity_id
_entity_poly.type
_entity_poly.pdbx_seq_one_letter_code
_entity_poly.pdbx_strand_id
1 'polypeptide(L)'
;MRTITPCFFEMSETMISPAYDIIMLIQQQILLLSALSLRKATLNIMPEFTPTPFMLEKFADKDRGGGPWSIYAWCLREAISKQSGIPVLDEKLSLQDKMAFMGLMNGWSDRVEINGQ
;
A
#
# COMPACT_ATOMS: atom_id res chain seq x y z
N MET A 1 -9.02 -23.36 -11.36
CA MET A 1 -8.82 -21.96 -10.91
C MET A 1 -8.69 -21.07 -12.14
N ARG A 2 -9.19 -19.83 -12.08
CA ARG A 2 -9.21 -18.90 -13.21
C ARG A 2 -7.84 -18.19 -13.33
N THR A 3 -7.38 -17.97 -14.56
CA THR A 3 -6.23 -17.11 -14.85
C THR A 3 -6.58 -15.64 -14.61
N ILE A 4 -5.74 -14.91 -13.89
CA ILE A 4 -5.93 -13.49 -13.59
C ILE A 4 -4.67 -12.71 -14.03
N THR A 5 -4.88 -11.50 -14.51
CA THR A 5 -3.83 -10.53 -14.81
C THR A 5 -3.68 -9.58 -13.62
N PRO A 6 -2.61 -9.67 -12.82
CA PRO A 6 -2.40 -8.76 -11.71
C PRO A 6 -2.01 -7.36 -12.21
N CYS A 7 -2.49 -6.33 -11.52
CA CYS A 7 -2.11 -4.96 -11.77
C CYS A 7 -1.76 -4.29 -10.45
N PHE A 8 -0.73 -3.45 -10.45
CA PHE A 8 -0.44 -2.56 -9.32
C PHE A 8 -0.27 -1.13 -9.82
N PHE A 9 -0.50 -0.19 -8.90
CA PHE A 9 -0.54 1.23 -9.20
C PHE A 9 0.55 1.95 -8.40
N GLU A 10 1.37 2.72 -9.09
CA GLU A 10 2.34 3.62 -8.48
C GLU A 10 1.94 5.07 -8.76
N MET A 11 1.88 5.85 -7.69
CA MET A 11 1.66 7.29 -7.78
C MET A 11 2.96 7.99 -7.40
N SER A 12 3.59 8.66 -8.36
CA SER A 12 4.78 9.46 -8.06
C SER A 12 4.34 10.78 -7.41
N GLU A 13 4.70 10.98 -6.14
CA GLU A 13 4.52 12.26 -5.47
C GLU A 13 5.69 13.18 -5.81
N THR A 14 5.47 14.08 -6.76
CA THR A 14 6.33 15.26 -6.92
C THR A 14 5.66 16.42 -6.18
N MET A 15 5.73 16.41 -4.85
CA MET A 15 5.53 17.64 -4.08
C MET A 15 6.73 17.89 -3.18
N ILE A 16 7.19 19.13 -3.26
CA ILE A 16 8.10 19.76 -2.30
C ILE A 16 7.48 19.53 -0.92
N SER A 17 8.21 18.84 -0.04
CA SER A 17 7.88 18.81 1.39
C SER A 17 7.90 20.25 1.88
N PRO A 18 6.74 20.90 2.12
CA PRO A 18 6.75 22.27 2.56
C PRO A 18 7.22 22.21 4.00
N ALA A 19 8.34 22.86 4.32
CA ALA A 19 8.73 23.03 5.70
C ALA A 19 7.59 23.79 6.41
N TYR A 20 6.83 23.06 7.23
CA TYR A 20 5.69 23.58 7.99
C TYR A 20 6.10 24.65 9.02
N ASP A 21 7.40 24.81 9.23
CA ASP A 21 8.00 25.70 10.24
C ASP A 21 8.01 27.18 9.81
N ILE A 22 7.85 27.48 8.53
CA ILE A 22 8.05 28.83 7.97
C ILE A 22 6.81 29.46 7.32
N ILE A 23 5.74 28.70 7.05
CA ILE A 23 4.55 29.21 6.35
C ILE A 23 3.30 28.84 7.16
N MET A 24 2.41 29.80 7.41
CA MET A 24 1.16 29.48 8.13
C MET A 24 0.21 28.65 7.26
N LEU A 25 -0.60 27.82 7.92
CA LEU A 25 -1.44 26.79 7.31
C LEU A 25 -2.33 27.30 6.16
N ILE A 26 -2.92 28.48 6.31
CA ILE A 26 -3.84 29.05 5.31
C ILE A 26 -3.10 29.41 4.02
N GLN A 27 -1.92 30.03 4.09
CA GLN A 27 -1.13 30.34 2.90
C GLN A 27 -0.64 29.06 2.21
N GLN A 28 -0.31 28.03 2.99
CA GLN A 28 0.11 26.74 2.47
C GLN A 28 -1.04 26.03 1.71
N GLN A 29 -2.26 26.07 2.22
CA GLN A 29 -3.43 25.51 1.54
C GLN A 29 -3.75 26.25 0.23
N ILE A 30 -3.62 27.58 0.20
CA ILE A 30 -3.79 28.36 -1.03
C ILE A 30 -2.70 28.01 -2.06
N LEU A 31 -1.46 27.82 -1.62
CA LEU A 31 -0.35 27.38 -2.49
C LEU A 31 -0.55 25.96 -3.04
N LEU A 32 -1.06 25.05 -2.21
CA LEU A 32 -1.42 23.68 -2.60
C LEU A 32 -2.56 23.64 -3.62
N LEU A 33 -3.56 24.51 -3.47
CA LEU A 33 -4.70 24.60 -4.37
C LEU A 33 -4.37 25.37 -5.67
N SER A 34 -3.42 26.32 -5.62
CA SER A 34 -2.94 27.03 -6.81
C SER A 34 -1.93 26.21 -7.62
N ALA A 35 -1.21 25.31 -6.98
CA ALA A 35 -0.42 24.29 -7.64
C ALA A 35 -1.35 23.20 -8.20
N LEU A 36 -1.81 23.39 -9.44
CA LEU A 36 -2.47 22.36 -10.25
C LEU A 36 -1.53 21.16 -10.45
N SER A 37 -1.40 20.33 -9.42
CA SER A 37 -0.45 19.21 -9.38
C SER A 37 -1.06 18.01 -10.10
N LEU A 38 -0.75 17.91 -11.38
CA LEU A 38 -1.07 16.73 -12.18
C LEU A 38 -0.25 15.54 -11.64
N ARG A 39 -0.91 14.66 -10.90
CA ARG A 39 -0.29 13.44 -10.40
C ARG A 39 -0.11 12.47 -11.56
N LYS A 40 1.11 12.01 -11.77
CA LYS A 40 1.36 10.92 -12.70
C LYS A 40 1.06 9.60 -12.02
N ALA A 41 0.04 8.97 -12.55
CA ALA A 41 -0.51 7.70 -12.15
C ALA A 41 0.04 6.64 -13.13
N THR A 42 0.95 5.76 -12.69
CA THR A 42 1.49 4.68 -13.53
C THR A 42 0.83 3.36 -13.15
N LEU A 43 0.04 2.79 -14.06
CA LEU A 43 -0.56 1.47 -13.89
C LEU A 43 0.35 0.42 -14.53
N ASN A 44 0.89 -0.47 -13.71
CA ASN A 44 1.74 -1.57 -14.16
C ASN A 44 0.91 -2.84 -14.28
N ILE A 45 0.75 -3.33 -15.50
CA ILE A 45 0.04 -4.58 -15.81
C ILE A 45 1.08 -5.70 -15.88
N MET A 46 0.94 -6.70 -15.00
CA MET A 46 1.81 -7.86 -14.94
C MET A 46 1.33 -8.95 -15.92
N PRO A 47 2.20 -9.92 -16.29
CA PRO A 47 1.77 -11.07 -17.09
C PRO A 47 0.69 -11.90 -16.38
N GLU A 48 -0.09 -12.61 -17.18
CA GLU A 48 -1.11 -13.53 -16.68
C GLU A 48 -0.51 -14.58 -15.73
N PHE A 49 -1.18 -14.79 -14.60
CA PHE A 49 -0.72 -15.72 -13.57
C PHE A 49 -1.77 -16.82 -13.35
N THR A 50 -1.34 -18.07 -13.61
CA THR A 50 -2.09 -19.29 -13.34
C THR A 50 -1.34 -20.13 -12.32
N PRO A 51 -1.95 -20.52 -11.18
CA PRO A 51 -1.27 -21.33 -10.18
C PRO A 51 -1.05 -22.74 -10.72
N THR A 52 0.19 -23.23 -10.60
CA THR A 52 0.51 -24.63 -10.90
C THR A 52 0.18 -25.53 -9.71
N PRO A 53 -0.11 -26.83 -9.91
CA PRO A 53 -0.36 -27.77 -8.81
C PRO A 53 0.77 -27.79 -7.78
N PHE A 54 2.02 -27.71 -8.25
CA PHE A 54 3.21 -27.65 -7.39
C PHE A 54 3.22 -26.43 -6.45
N MET A 55 2.75 -25.27 -6.90
CA MET A 55 2.65 -24.09 -6.04
C MET A 55 1.61 -24.27 -4.94
N LEU A 56 0.52 -24.98 -5.21
CA LEU A 56 -0.54 -25.25 -4.24
C LEU A 56 -0.07 -26.23 -3.17
N GLU A 57 0.68 -27.26 -3.56
CA GLU A 57 1.25 -28.24 -2.63
C GLU A 57 2.37 -27.63 -1.78
N LYS A 58 3.29 -26.87 -2.39
CA LYS A 58 4.44 -26.28 -1.70
C LYS A 58 4.06 -25.22 -0.67
N PHE A 59 2.98 -24.49 -0.91
CA PHE A 59 2.52 -23.41 -0.03
C PHE A 59 1.23 -23.79 0.72
N ALA A 60 0.94 -25.09 0.84
CA ALA A 60 -0.20 -25.60 1.60
C ALA A 60 -0.21 -25.09 3.06
N ASP A 61 0.97 -24.96 3.69
CA ASP A 61 1.10 -24.44 5.06
C ASP A 61 0.72 -22.96 5.22
N LYS A 62 0.64 -22.21 4.11
CA LYS A 62 0.18 -20.82 4.09
C LYS A 62 -1.34 -20.70 3.98
N ASP A 63 -2.04 -21.82 3.84
CA ASP A 63 -3.49 -21.85 3.81
C ASP A 63 -4.06 -21.52 5.20
N ARG A 64 -4.58 -20.30 5.36
CA ARG A 64 -5.27 -19.86 6.59
C ARG A 64 -6.71 -20.40 6.65
N GLY A 65 -6.91 -21.68 6.32
CA GLY A 65 -8.22 -22.33 6.25
C GLY A 65 -9.11 -21.86 5.08
N GLY A 66 -8.52 -21.24 4.05
CA GLY A 66 -9.22 -20.70 2.91
C GLY A 66 -9.31 -21.65 1.72
N GLY A 67 -8.49 -22.70 1.64
CA GLY A 67 -8.42 -23.57 0.48
C GLY A 67 -7.62 -22.97 -0.68
N PRO A 68 -7.61 -23.59 -1.87
CA PRO A 68 -6.62 -23.32 -2.91
C PRO A 68 -6.55 -21.88 -3.43
N TRP A 69 -7.64 -21.10 -3.29
CA TRP A 69 -7.66 -19.69 -3.68
C TRP A 69 -6.89 -18.78 -2.71
N SER A 70 -6.76 -19.18 -1.43
CA SER A 70 -6.02 -18.42 -0.41
C SER A 70 -4.52 -18.46 -0.71
N ILE A 71 -4.02 -19.65 -1.07
CA ILE A 71 -2.64 -19.91 -1.49
C ILE A 71 -2.35 -19.15 -2.79
N TYR A 72 -3.31 -19.16 -3.72
CA TYR A 72 -3.22 -18.40 -4.96
C TYR A 72 -3.09 -16.88 -4.71
N ALA A 73 -3.92 -16.31 -3.84
CA ALA A 73 -3.84 -14.90 -3.48
C ALA A 73 -2.53 -14.54 -2.77
N TRP A 74 -2.03 -15.44 -1.92
CA TRP A 74 -0.74 -15.27 -1.25
C TRP A 74 0.43 -15.24 -2.25
N CYS A 75 0.47 -16.18 -3.20
CA CYS A 75 1.49 -16.20 -4.25
C CYS A 75 1.44 -14.94 -5.13
N LEU A 76 0.23 -14.46 -5.46
CA LEU A 76 0.03 -13.24 -6.24
C LEU A 76 0.58 -12.01 -5.50
N ARG A 77 0.31 -11.91 -4.20
CA ARG A 77 0.78 -10.82 -3.35
C ARG A 77 2.31 -10.77 -3.27
N GLU A 78 2.96 -11.92 -3.09
CA GLU A 78 4.41 -12.06 -3.11
C GLU A 78 5.01 -11.65 -4.46
N ALA A 79 4.40 -12.06 -5.57
CA ALA A 79 4.85 -11.68 -6.91
C ALA A 79 4.74 -10.17 -7.15
N ILE A 80 3.63 -9.55 -6.75
CA ILE A 80 3.42 -8.10 -6.85
C ILE A 80 4.44 -7.36 -5.97
N SER A 81 4.67 -7.81 -4.74
CA SER A 81 5.62 -7.18 -3.82
C SER A 81 7.04 -7.20 -4.37
N LYS A 82 7.48 -8.33 -4.94
CA LYS A 82 8.81 -8.45 -5.55
C LYS A 82 8.98 -7.55 -6.77
N GLN A 83 7.95 -7.39 -7.59
CA GLN A 83 8.03 -6.57 -8.80
C GLN A 83 7.87 -5.06 -8.52
N SER A 84 7.03 -4.68 -7.56
CA SER A 84 6.78 -3.28 -7.17
C SER A 84 7.78 -2.74 -6.15
N GLY A 85 8.50 -3.61 -5.44
CA GLY A 85 9.34 -3.21 -4.29
C GLY A 85 8.52 -2.79 -3.06
N ILE A 86 7.19 -2.88 -3.10
CA ILE A 86 6.31 -2.53 -1.98
C ILE A 86 6.37 -3.66 -0.95
N PRO A 87 6.74 -3.39 0.31
CA PRO A 87 6.84 -4.43 1.34
C PRO A 87 5.45 -5.02 1.67
N VAL A 88 5.39 -6.35 1.81
CA VAL A 88 4.19 -7.04 2.26
C VAL A 88 3.94 -6.71 3.74
N LEU A 89 2.87 -5.96 4.02
CA LEU A 89 2.40 -5.75 5.38
C LEU A 89 1.52 -6.93 5.80
N ASP A 90 2.07 -7.82 6.63
CA ASP A 90 1.32 -8.95 7.20
C ASP A 90 0.47 -8.56 8.42
N GLU A 91 0.77 -7.40 9.00
CA GLU A 91 -0.01 -6.82 10.09
C GLU A 91 -1.36 -6.30 9.56
N LYS A 92 -2.44 -6.68 10.25
CA LYS A 92 -3.74 -6.04 10.07
C LYS A 92 -3.68 -4.65 10.69
N LEU A 93 -2.98 -3.71 10.06
CA LEU A 93 -3.18 -2.30 10.41
C LEU A 93 -4.61 -1.95 10.04
N SER A 94 -5.41 -1.65 11.07
CA SER A 94 -6.73 -1.09 10.84
C SER A 94 -6.56 0.26 10.13
N LEU A 95 -7.57 0.65 9.36
CA LEU A 95 -7.54 1.97 8.71
C LEU A 95 -7.39 3.09 9.76
N GLN A 96 -7.87 2.85 10.98
CA GLN A 96 -7.74 3.76 12.12
C GLN A 96 -6.27 3.91 12.55
N ASP A 97 -5.50 2.83 12.62
CA ASP A 97 -4.07 2.88 12.99
C ASP A 97 -3.26 3.67 11.95
N LYS A 98 -3.60 3.52 10.67
CA LYS A 98 -2.96 4.29 9.58
C LYS A 98 -3.29 5.78 9.67
N MET A 99 -4.52 6.12 10.00
CA MET A 99 -4.93 7.53 10.21
C MET A 99 -4.29 8.12 11.46
N ALA A 100 -4.16 7.33 12.54
CA ALA A 100 -3.48 7.74 13.76
C ALA A 100 -1.98 8.00 13.49
N PHE A 101 -1.30 7.09 12.80
CA PHE A 101 0.11 7.26 12.41
C PHE A 101 0.32 8.47 11.50
N MET A 102 -0.62 8.77 10.59
CA MET A 102 -0.62 10.00 9.80
C MET A 102 -0.71 11.24 10.71
N GLY A 103 -1.54 11.21 11.76
CA GLY A 103 -1.62 12.28 12.76
C GLY A 103 -0.32 12.51 13.53
N LEU A 104 0.39 11.44 13.90
CA LEU A 104 1.70 11.52 14.55
C LEU A 104 2.77 12.14 13.65
N MET A 105 2.89 11.61 12.42
CA MET A 105 3.92 12.06 11.47
C MET A 105 3.70 13.50 11.02
N ASN A 106 2.46 13.98 11.07
CA ASN A 106 2.09 15.38 10.79
C ASN A 106 2.14 16.28 12.03
N GLY A 107 2.50 15.76 13.22
CA GLY A 107 2.57 16.53 14.46
C GLY A 107 1.21 16.97 15.02
N TRP A 108 0.11 16.36 14.57
CA TRP A 108 -1.24 16.63 15.08
C TRP A 108 -1.54 15.86 16.37
N SER A 109 -0.70 14.88 16.70
CA SER A 109 -0.75 14.14 17.95
C SER A 109 0.66 13.75 18.34
N ASP A 110 1.04 13.98 19.59
CA ASP A 110 2.39 13.66 20.08
C ASP A 110 2.59 12.16 20.39
N ARG A 111 1.50 11.40 20.40
CA ARG A 111 1.47 9.96 20.72
C ARG A 111 0.43 9.25 19.88
N VAL A 112 0.75 8.04 19.46
CA VAL A 112 -0.18 7.10 18.83
C VAL A 112 -0.09 5.80 19.58
N GLU A 113 -1.23 5.33 20.07
CA GLU A 113 -1.34 3.99 20.65
C GLU A 113 -1.71 3.01 19.53
N ILE A 114 -0.86 2.01 19.30
CA ILE A 114 -1.09 0.95 18.31
C ILE A 114 -1.39 -0.32 19.08
N ASN A 115 -2.59 -0.87 18.92
CA ASN A 115 -3.05 -2.07 19.65
C ASN A 115 -3.02 -1.92 21.20
N GLY A 116 -3.24 -0.72 21.73
CA GLY A 116 -3.30 -0.47 23.17
C GLY A 116 -1.95 -0.26 23.87
N GLN A 117 -0.89 0.05 23.11
CA GLN A 117 0.43 0.49 23.60
C GLN A 117 0.88 1.74 22.87
#